data_AF-C5PF12-F1
#
_entry.id   AF-C5PF12-F1
#
_cell.length_a   1.000
_cell.length_b   1.000
_cell.length_c   1.000
_cell.angle_alpha   90.00
_cell.angle_beta   90.00
_cell.angle_gamma   90.00
#
_symmetry.space_group_name_H-M   'P 1'
#
loop_
_entity.id
_entity.type
_entity.pdbx_description
1 polymer ?
#
loop_
_entity_poly.entity_id
_entity_poly.type
_entity_poly.pdbx_seq_one_letter_code
_entity_poly.pdbx_strand_id
1 'polypeptide(L)'
;MDLTSASQERSNSGGEVSEAREKSAVKGRFQSRDPPMATIGDDDERLLARIGYKQELRREFSKWSTVSYAISILGVLGSVPATFGPPLAAGGPATAVWCWFIGSIMAMCIASSVAELVSAYPTAGGMYFVTKHVVPENQVAIFSWIQGWCNLLGQTAGVSSVAYTVSQMLLACASMNSNFKDGKYAYAPTALQTVLLAIGLLCIMGVICSLTTKSLHRIILWFAPINILASIGICVALLILTPDKQSAKWVFTHVTDGSGWQSKGFSFLLGFISVAWTMTDYDGTTHMSEETHDAAIRGPVAIQTAVLVSGTFGWMLTVTMCFCLTDLDAILATPTGLPAAQIFLNAGGQTGGTVMFAFSILVQFFTGCSAMLADTRMAYAFARDDALPFSKFFAKVNQYTLTPVNAVWFVVLFSICLNLIAIGSTETATAIFNITAPALDLSYIGVILAHQIYKNRVRFIEGPFTLGRWGTPVNIVAIVWVLFISVVLFFPPHKPVTPENMNYAICVAAFIALFALSWWWLSARRKYTGPRTKDLIQEVPDEDIDPIAYHDNFQV
;
A
#
# COMPACT_ATOMS: atom_id res chain seq x y z
N MET A 1 -7.10 77.71 82.69
CA MET A 1 -7.30 77.13 81.33
C MET A 1 -7.07 75.60 81.38
N ASP A 2 -7.38 74.98 82.51
CA ASP A 2 -8.54 74.12 82.77
C ASP A 2 -8.82 73.06 81.69
N LEU A 3 -8.36 71.81 81.93
CA LEU A 3 -9.09 70.71 82.60
C LEU A 3 -10.05 70.05 81.58
N THR A 4 -10.11 68.73 81.32
CA THR A 4 -10.20 67.54 82.19
C THR A 4 -10.37 66.34 81.22
N SER A 5 -9.64 65.22 81.34
CA SER A 5 -9.98 63.94 82.03
C SER A 5 -11.11 63.08 81.43
N ALA A 6 -10.97 61.76 81.64
CA ALA A 6 -11.95 60.65 81.60
C ALA A 6 -11.92 59.77 80.31
N SER A 7 -11.24 58.60 80.33
CA SER A 7 -11.70 57.27 80.79
C SER A 7 -12.75 56.65 79.84
N GLN A 8 -12.37 55.66 79.02
CA GLN A 8 -12.45 54.21 79.34
C GLN A 8 -13.86 53.65 79.09
N GLU A 9 -14.05 52.90 78.00
CA GLU A 9 -14.81 51.64 78.04
C GLU A 9 -14.56 50.75 76.81
N ARG A 10 -14.32 49.46 77.09
CA ARG A 10 -14.14 48.36 76.16
C ARG A 10 -15.49 47.89 75.62
N SER A 11 -15.52 47.40 74.37
CA SER A 11 -16.33 46.27 73.87
C SER A 11 -16.39 46.37 72.33
N ASN A 12 -15.45 45.82 71.58
CA ASN A 12 -15.44 44.43 71.10
C ASN A 12 -16.73 43.98 70.39
N SER A 13 -16.89 44.27 69.08
CA SER A 13 -17.62 43.44 68.10
C SER A 13 -17.74 44.13 66.71
N GLY A 14 -16.63 44.38 66.01
CA GLY A 14 -16.69 44.93 64.65
C GLY A 14 -15.59 44.49 63.69
N GLY A 15 -14.58 43.77 64.18
CA GLY A 15 -13.39 43.40 63.40
C GLY A 15 -13.56 42.21 62.46
N GLU A 16 -14.55 41.32 62.68
CA GLU A 16 -14.67 40.09 61.89
C GLU A 16 -15.57 40.21 60.64
N VAL A 17 -16.30 41.32 60.47
CA VAL A 17 -17.20 41.49 59.32
C VAL A 17 -16.54 42.24 58.15
N SER A 18 -15.42 42.94 58.38
CA SER A 18 -14.70 43.64 57.30
C SER A 18 -13.68 42.74 56.58
N GLU A 19 -13.01 41.80 57.27
CA GLU A 19 -12.12 40.83 56.60
C GLU A 19 -12.87 39.70 55.89
N ALA A 20 -14.11 39.39 56.30
CA ALA A 20 -14.95 38.40 55.62
C ALA A 20 -15.49 38.92 54.27
N ARG A 21 -15.62 40.25 54.10
CA ARG A 21 -16.11 40.84 52.85
C ARG A 21 -15.02 41.06 51.81
N GLU A 22 -13.76 41.17 52.22
CA GLU A 22 -12.62 41.30 51.30
C GLU A 22 -12.07 39.94 50.83
N LYS A 23 -12.25 38.87 51.62
CA LYS A 23 -11.96 37.49 51.18
C LYS A 23 -13.05 36.85 50.31
N SER A 24 -14.24 37.46 50.22
CA SER A 24 -15.31 36.98 49.34
C SER A 24 -15.34 37.64 47.94
N ALA A 25 -14.50 38.66 47.69
CA ALA A 25 -14.50 39.41 46.43
C ALA A 25 -13.38 39.03 45.44
N VAL A 26 -12.53 38.05 45.78
CA VAL A 26 -11.43 37.56 44.90
C VAL A 26 -11.69 36.11 44.42
N LYS A 27 -12.95 35.67 44.43
CA LYS A 27 -13.31 34.28 44.02
C LYS A 27 -14.34 34.19 42.90
N GLY A 28 -14.34 35.17 41.98
CA GLY A 28 -15.35 35.26 40.93
C GLY A 28 -14.83 35.87 39.63
N ARG A 29 -13.72 35.37 39.10
CA ARG A 29 -13.37 35.58 37.67
C ARG A 29 -12.38 34.53 37.15
N PHE A 30 -12.62 33.26 37.45
CA PHE A 30 -12.28 32.25 36.46
C PHE A 30 -13.38 32.35 35.40
N GLN A 31 -13.10 33.11 34.33
CA GLN A 31 -13.71 32.78 33.05
C GLN A 31 -13.44 31.28 32.86
N SER A 32 -14.50 30.49 32.77
CA SER A 32 -14.46 29.21 32.12
C SER A 32 -13.97 29.48 30.69
N ARG A 33 -12.64 29.52 30.52
CA ARG A 33 -12.08 28.99 29.29
C ARG A 33 -12.41 27.53 29.40
N ASP A 34 -13.49 27.13 28.75
CA ASP A 34 -13.60 25.77 28.25
C ASP A 34 -12.19 25.41 27.75
N PRO A 35 -11.60 24.27 28.19
CA PRO A 35 -10.37 23.82 27.57
C PRO A 35 -10.63 23.88 26.07
N PRO A 36 -9.73 24.47 25.26
CA PRO A 36 -9.97 24.56 23.83
C PRO A 36 -10.31 23.14 23.39
N MET A 37 -11.57 22.93 23.00
CA MET A 37 -12.10 21.65 22.60
C MET A 37 -11.04 21.04 21.70
N ALA A 38 -10.43 19.93 22.13
CA ALA A 38 -9.17 19.44 21.58
C ALA A 38 -9.31 19.46 20.06
N THR A 39 -8.60 20.38 19.41
CA THR A 39 -8.67 20.41 17.95
C THR A 39 -8.08 19.09 17.50
N ILE A 40 -8.74 18.44 16.53
CA ILE A 40 -8.45 17.07 16.09
C ILE A 40 -6.95 16.85 15.73
N GLY A 41 -6.22 17.93 15.44
CA GLY A 41 -4.75 17.93 15.31
C GLY A 41 -4.00 17.40 16.54
N ASP A 42 -4.48 17.70 17.75
CA ASP A 42 -3.91 17.32 19.05
C ASP A 42 -4.11 15.82 19.34
N ASP A 43 -5.20 15.19 18.91
CA ASP A 43 -5.48 13.77 19.19
C ASP A 43 -4.58 12.80 18.42
N ASP A 44 -4.33 13.05 17.13
CA ASP A 44 -3.38 12.25 16.34
C ASP A 44 -1.92 12.50 16.79
N GLU A 45 -1.58 13.74 17.19
CA GLU A 45 -0.25 14.05 17.71
C GLU A 45 -0.03 13.36 19.07
N ARG A 46 -1.08 13.34 19.92
CA ARG A 46 -1.12 12.55 21.14
C ARG A 46 -1.06 11.06 20.86
N LEU A 47 -1.69 10.54 19.80
CA LEU A 47 -1.65 9.12 19.45
C LEU A 47 -0.24 8.71 18.97
N LEU A 48 0.38 9.52 18.12
CA LEU A 48 1.79 9.34 17.72
C LEU A 48 2.73 9.46 18.93
N ALA A 49 2.49 10.41 19.82
CA ALA A 49 3.26 10.57 21.05
C ALA A 49 3.09 9.39 22.01
N ARG A 50 1.87 8.84 22.15
CA ARG A 50 1.55 7.64 22.95
C ARG A 50 2.29 6.40 22.45
N ILE A 51 2.47 6.29 21.14
CA ILE A 51 3.25 5.20 20.52
C ILE A 51 4.73 5.58 20.32
N GLY A 52 5.15 6.72 20.91
CA GLY A 52 6.54 7.15 21.04
C GLY A 52 7.20 7.75 19.80
N TYR A 53 6.43 8.21 18.82
CA TYR A 53 6.93 8.97 17.67
C TYR A 53 6.62 10.46 17.77
N LYS A 54 7.58 11.28 17.36
CA LYS A 54 7.37 12.71 17.13
C LYS A 54 7.06 12.91 15.66
N GLN A 55 5.97 13.63 15.37
CA GLN A 55 5.61 13.99 14.00
C GLN A 55 6.67 14.94 13.40
N GLU A 56 7.27 14.55 12.28
CA GLU A 56 8.27 15.36 11.54
C GLU A 56 7.74 15.86 10.18
N LEU A 57 6.73 15.20 9.62
CA LEU A 57 6.12 15.53 8.33
C LEU A 57 4.84 16.37 8.52
N ARG A 58 4.53 17.23 7.54
CA ARG A 58 3.35 18.11 7.58
C ARG A 58 2.11 17.36 7.07
N ARG A 59 0.98 17.53 7.79
CA ARG A 59 -0.32 16.99 7.36
C ARG A 59 -0.90 17.84 6.23
N GLU A 60 -0.80 17.33 5.02
CA GLU A 60 -1.39 17.95 3.83
C GLU A 60 -2.41 17.02 3.15
N PHE A 61 -2.48 15.73 3.53
CA PHE A 61 -3.44 14.78 2.96
C PHE A 61 -4.84 14.89 3.59
N SER A 62 -5.83 15.11 2.73
CA SER A 62 -7.26 15.13 3.02
C SER A 62 -7.87 13.73 2.95
N LYS A 63 -9.14 13.59 3.36
CA LYS A 63 -9.91 12.34 3.23
C LYS A 63 -9.88 11.82 1.79
N TRP A 64 -10.16 12.70 0.83
CA TRP A 64 -10.22 12.32 -0.58
C TRP A 64 -8.84 11.99 -1.15
N SER A 65 -7.77 12.71 -0.78
CA SER A 65 -6.43 12.38 -1.29
C SER A 65 -5.92 11.05 -0.76
N THR A 66 -6.28 10.65 0.47
CA THR A 66 -5.87 9.37 1.07
C THR A 66 -6.55 8.20 0.36
N VAL A 67 -7.85 8.30 0.09
CA VAL A 67 -8.59 7.31 -0.71
C VAL A 67 -8.08 7.29 -2.15
N SER A 68 -7.82 8.46 -2.74
CA SER A 68 -7.30 8.57 -4.10
C SER A 68 -5.93 7.90 -4.23
N TYR A 69 -5.05 8.12 -3.23
CA TYR A 69 -3.75 7.47 -3.13
C TYR A 69 -3.87 5.95 -3.02
N ALA A 70 -4.77 5.47 -2.18
CA ALA A 70 -5.03 4.04 -2.01
C ALA A 70 -5.52 3.39 -3.31
N ILE A 71 -6.41 4.06 -4.04
CA ILE A 71 -6.89 3.57 -5.35
C ILE A 71 -5.77 3.63 -6.40
N SER A 72 -4.90 4.64 -6.35
CA SER A 72 -3.84 4.81 -7.34
C SER A 72 -2.72 3.79 -7.20
N ILE A 73 -2.41 3.35 -5.98
CA ILE A 73 -1.40 2.31 -5.73
C ILE A 73 -1.79 0.95 -6.34
N LEU A 74 -3.09 0.65 -6.40
CA LEU A 74 -3.61 -0.57 -7.02
C LEU A 74 -3.78 -0.44 -8.54
N GLY A 75 -3.95 0.78 -9.07
CA GLY A 75 -3.64 1.05 -10.48
C GLY A 75 -4.37 0.25 -11.56
N VAL A 76 -5.60 -0.20 -11.31
CA VAL A 76 -6.27 -1.24 -12.09
C VAL A 76 -6.26 -1.05 -13.62
N LEU A 77 -6.50 0.17 -14.12
CA LEU A 77 -6.52 0.41 -15.56
C LEU A 77 -5.21 0.09 -16.25
N GLY A 78 -4.08 0.32 -15.59
CA GLY A 78 -2.78 -0.04 -16.11
C GLY A 78 -2.43 -1.50 -15.84
N SER A 79 -2.78 -1.97 -14.64
CA SER A 79 -2.30 -3.23 -14.08
C SER A 79 -3.03 -4.45 -14.63
N VAL A 80 -4.33 -4.33 -14.93
CA VAL A 80 -5.10 -5.38 -15.60
C VAL A 80 -4.54 -5.65 -17.01
N PRO A 81 -4.43 -4.67 -17.92
CA PRO A 81 -3.81 -4.89 -19.23
C PRO A 81 -2.38 -5.45 -19.16
N ALA A 82 -1.58 -4.98 -18.20
CA ALA A 82 -0.22 -5.45 -18.00
C ALA A 82 -0.15 -6.94 -17.62
N THR A 83 -1.07 -7.41 -16.78
CA THR A 83 -1.07 -8.77 -16.24
C THR A 83 -2.09 -9.71 -16.89
N PHE A 84 -2.76 -9.28 -17.95
CA PHE A 84 -3.81 -10.07 -18.60
C PHE A 84 -3.29 -11.35 -19.29
N GLY A 85 -2.02 -11.35 -19.71
CA GLY A 85 -1.41 -12.45 -20.46
C GLY A 85 -1.28 -13.76 -19.67
N PRO A 86 -0.62 -13.78 -18.50
CA PRO A 86 -0.42 -14.99 -17.71
C PRO A 86 -1.68 -15.83 -17.42
N PRO A 87 -2.81 -15.27 -16.90
CA PRO A 87 -4.00 -16.08 -16.64
C PRO A 87 -4.63 -16.64 -17.92
N LEU A 88 -4.56 -15.88 -19.01
CA LEU A 88 -5.06 -16.28 -20.32
C LEU A 88 -4.23 -17.44 -20.91
N ALA A 89 -2.91 -17.34 -20.80
CA ALA A 89 -1.98 -18.37 -21.25
C ALA A 89 -2.06 -19.64 -20.40
N ALA A 90 -2.27 -19.52 -19.09
CA ALA A 90 -2.34 -20.66 -18.19
C ALA A 90 -3.65 -21.45 -18.36
N GLY A 91 -4.79 -20.76 -18.29
CA GLY A 91 -6.09 -21.41 -18.17
C GLY A 91 -7.22 -20.80 -19.00
N GLY A 92 -6.94 -19.85 -19.87
CA GLY A 92 -7.94 -19.24 -20.77
C GLY A 92 -8.81 -18.15 -20.13
N PRO A 93 -9.85 -17.67 -20.84
CA PRO A 93 -10.64 -16.50 -20.45
C PRO A 93 -11.43 -16.71 -19.15
N ALA A 94 -11.99 -17.90 -18.91
CA ALA A 94 -12.71 -18.17 -17.67
C ALA A 94 -11.80 -18.12 -16.45
N THR A 95 -10.53 -18.54 -16.62
CA THR A 95 -9.50 -18.42 -15.58
C THR A 95 -9.24 -16.96 -15.25
N ALA A 96 -9.03 -16.10 -16.24
CA ALA A 96 -8.82 -14.66 -16.00
C ALA A 96 -10.01 -14.03 -15.23
N VAL A 97 -11.24 -14.31 -15.65
CA VAL A 97 -12.45 -13.73 -15.02
C VAL A 97 -12.66 -14.20 -13.59
N TRP A 98 -12.61 -15.51 -13.35
CA TRP A 98 -12.94 -16.08 -12.04
C TRP A 98 -11.78 -15.95 -11.05
N CYS A 99 -10.52 -16.06 -11.48
CA CYS A 99 -9.39 -15.76 -10.62
C CYS A 99 -9.43 -14.32 -10.14
N TRP A 100 -9.77 -13.36 -11.01
CA TRP A 100 -9.96 -11.97 -10.61
C TRP A 100 -11.04 -11.81 -9.54
N PHE A 101 -12.23 -12.38 -9.78
CA PHE A 101 -13.35 -12.29 -8.85
C PHE A 101 -13.04 -12.90 -7.48
N ILE A 102 -12.58 -14.15 -7.46
CA ILE A 102 -12.27 -14.88 -6.23
C ILE A 102 -11.08 -14.24 -5.51
N GLY A 103 -10.04 -13.87 -6.27
CA GLY A 103 -8.85 -13.22 -5.74
C GLY A 103 -9.18 -11.86 -5.10
N SER A 104 -10.09 -11.09 -5.69
CA SER A 104 -10.54 -9.80 -5.12
C SER A 104 -11.28 -9.98 -3.77
N ILE A 105 -12.09 -11.03 -3.64
CA ILE A 105 -12.77 -11.35 -2.37
C ILE A 105 -11.74 -11.71 -1.29
N MET A 106 -10.75 -12.52 -1.65
CA MET A 106 -9.71 -12.93 -0.71
C MET A 106 -8.76 -11.78 -0.35
N ALA A 107 -8.43 -10.92 -1.32
CA ALA A 107 -7.72 -9.66 -1.11
C ALA A 107 -8.46 -8.76 -0.10
N MET A 108 -9.80 -8.73 -0.16
CA MET A 108 -10.60 -8.00 0.83
C MET A 108 -10.45 -8.57 2.24
N CYS A 109 -10.35 -9.88 2.40
CA CYS A 109 -10.06 -10.49 3.71
C CYS A 109 -8.70 -10.04 4.25
N ILE A 110 -7.65 -10.10 3.42
CA ILE A 110 -6.29 -9.66 3.79
C ILE A 110 -6.31 -8.17 4.16
N ALA A 111 -6.89 -7.33 3.30
CA ALA A 111 -6.99 -5.90 3.48
C ALA A 111 -7.78 -5.50 4.73
N SER A 112 -8.78 -6.29 5.12
CA SER A 112 -9.54 -6.11 6.36
C SER A 112 -8.71 -6.36 7.60
N SER A 113 -7.95 -7.46 7.61
CA SER A 113 -7.01 -7.78 8.69
C SER A 113 -5.91 -6.72 8.81
N VAL A 114 -5.37 -6.25 7.68
CA VAL A 114 -4.38 -5.17 7.66
C VAL A 114 -5.01 -3.88 8.17
N ALA A 115 -6.20 -3.50 7.69
CA ALA A 115 -6.89 -2.27 8.10
C ALA A 115 -7.13 -2.19 9.63
N GLU A 116 -7.47 -3.30 10.29
CA GLU A 116 -7.60 -3.37 11.76
C GLU A 116 -6.27 -3.06 12.47
N LEU A 117 -5.17 -3.67 12.01
CA LEU A 117 -3.84 -3.45 12.57
C LEU A 117 -3.33 -2.01 12.35
N VAL A 118 -3.63 -1.46 11.17
CA VAL A 118 -3.29 -0.08 10.79
C VAL A 118 -4.07 0.93 11.61
N SER A 119 -5.33 0.65 11.90
CA SER A 119 -6.15 1.52 12.74
C SER A 119 -5.59 1.64 14.15
N ALA A 120 -5.09 0.53 14.70
CA ALA A 120 -4.49 0.48 16.02
C ALA A 120 -3.16 1.27 16.08
N TYR A 121 -2.30 1.14 15.06
CA TYR A 121 -0.97 1.74 15.07
C TYR A 121 -0.63 2.45 13.73
N PRO A 122 -1.24 3.62 13.45
CA PRO A 122 -1.08 4.35 12.19
C PRO A 122 0.27 5.07 12.12
N THR A 123 1.34 4.34 11.76
CA THR A 123 2.70 4.90 11.63
C THR A 123 3.26 4.72 10.23
N ALA A 124 4.20 5.59 9.83
CA ALA A 124 4.91 5.47 8.56
C ALA A 124 5.72 4.16 8.43
N GLY A 125 6.04 3.51 9.55
CA GLY A 125 6.67 2.19 9.59
C GLY A 125 5.72 1.02 9.31
N GLY A 126 4.43 1.28 9.10
CA GLY A 126 3.43 0.28 8.70
C GLY A 126 3.46 -1.01 9.54
N MET A 127 3.38 -2.14 8.86
CA MET A 127 3.34 -3.47 9.49
C MET A 127 4.61 -3.84 10.27
N TYR A 128 5.74 -3.23 9.94
CA TYR A 128 7.00 -3.37 10.68
C TYR A 128 6.88 -2.81 12.11
N PHE A 129 6.18 -1.68 12.26
CA PHE A 129 5.95 -1.08 13.58
C PHE A 129 4.86 -1.82 14.36
N VAL A 130 3.79 -2.25 13.69
CA VAL A 130 2.75 -3.10 14.29
C VAL A 130 3.36 -4.34 14.93
N THR A 131 4.38 -4.92 14.29
CA THR A 131 5.09 -6.11 14.79
C THR A 131 5.60 -5.95 16.23
N LYS A 132 6.01 -4.73 16.62
CA LYS A 132 6.45 -4.42 17.99
C LYS A 132 5.36 -4.63 19.05
N HIS A 133 4.10 -4.42 18.67
CA HIS A 133 2.94 -4.45 19.58
C HIS A 133 2.15 -5.76 19.51
N VAL A 134 2.54 -6.70 18.64
CA VAL A 134 1.89 -8.01 18.50
C VAL A 134 2.80 -9.17 18.88
N VAL A 135 4.09 -8.92 19.16
CA VAL A 135 5.08 -9.94 19.51
C VAL A 135 5.64 -9.65 20.91
N PRO A 136 5.97 -10.67 21.74
CA PRO A 136 6.59 -10.45 23.04
C PRO A 136 7.92 -9.70 22.94
N GLU A 137 8.25 -8.90 23.97
CA GLU A 137 9.41 -7.98 23.98
C GLU A 137 10.74 -8.65 23.61
N ASN A 138 10.94 -9.90 24.01
CA ASN A 138 12.15 -10.67 23.71
C ASN A 138 12.31 -11.06 22.23
N GLN A 139 11.25 -10.98 21.44
CA GLN A 139 11.20 -11.35 20.03
C GLN A 139 10.97 -10.16 19.10
N VAL A 140 10.59 -8.99 19.62
CA VAL A 140 10.34 -7.76 18.84
C VAL A 140 11.49 -7.46 17.88
N ALA A 141 12.73 -7.50 18.36
CA ALA A 141 13.86 -7.06 17.57
C ALA A 141 14.07 -7.93 16.31
N ILE A 142 13.93 -9.27 16.40
CA ILE A 142 14.10 -10.16 15.24
C ILE A 142 12.89 -10.14 14.30
N PHE A 143 11.67 -10.11 14.85
CA PHE A 143 10.45 -10.11 14.05
C PHE A 143 10.30 -8.79 13.28
N SER A 144 10.47 -7.64 13.95
CA SER A 144 10.46 -6.35 13.26
C SER A 144 11.61 -6.25 12.25
N TRP A 145 12.80 -6.79 12.54
CA TRP A 145 13.89 -6.76 11.56
C TRP A 145 13.55 -7.51 10.26
N ILE A 146 13.07 -8.76 10.37
CA ILE A 146 12.67 -9.57 9.22
C ILE A 146 11.54 -8.89 8.47
N GLN A 147 10.50 -8.43 9.19
CA GLN A 147 9.35 -7.77 8.59
C GLN A 147 9.74 -6.49 7.85
N GLY A 148 10.59 -5.66 8.44
CA GLY A 148 11.03 -4.40 7.83
C GLY A 148 11.80 -4.60 6.54
N TRP A 149 12.73 -5.58 6.51
CA TRP A 149 13.48 -5.90 5.30
C TRP A 149 12.64 -6.59 4.23
N CYS A 150 11.74 -7.50 4.61
CA CYS A 150 10.81 -8.11 3.66
C CYS A 150 9.89 -7.06 3.03
N ASN A 151 9.38 -6.12 3.82
CA ASN A 151 8.51 -5.06 3.33
C ASN A 151 9.28 -4.08 2.43
N LEU A 152 10.44 -3.57 2.86
CA LEU A 152 11.28 -2.68 2.06
C LEU A 152 11.70 -3.32 0.73
N LEU A 153 12.26 -4.53 0.76
CA LEU A 153 12.73 -5.19 -0.46
C LEU A 153 11.57 -5.59 -1.38
N GLY A 154 10.44 -6.01 -0.79
CA GLY A 154 9.23 -6.34 -1.54
C GLY A 154 8.64 -5.11 -2.24
N GLN A 155 8.48 -4.00 -1.53
CA GLN A 155 7.99 -2.76 -2.12
C GLN A 155 8.94 -2.25 -3.21
N THR A 156 10.25 -2.25 -2.98
CA THR A 156 11.19 -1.79 -4.01
C THR A 156 11.20 -2.70 -5.24
N ALA A 157 11.06 -4.01 -5.06
CA ALA A 157 10.91 -4.93 -6.19
C ALA A 157 9.57 -4.73 -6.92
N GLY A 158 8.50 -4.36 -6.21
CA GLY A 158 7.22 -3.95 -6.80
C GLY A 158 7.33 -2.69 -7.65
N VAL A 159 8.01 -1.66 -7.14
CA VAL A 159 8.31 -0.42 -7.88
C VAL A 159 9.13 -0.73 -9.14
N SER A 160 10.17 -1.55 -9.01
CA SER A 160 11.00 -1.99 -10.14
C SER A 160 10.15 -2.73 -11.18
N SER A 161 9.28 -3.65 -10.74
CA SER A 161 8.36 -4.40 -11.61
C SER A 161 7.43 -3.48 -12.37
N VAL A 162 6.83 -2.48 -11.70
CA VAL A 162 5.94 -1.52 -12.34
C VAL A 162 6.69 -0.69 -13.37
N ALA A 163 7.87 -0.17 -13.05
CA ALA A 163 8.67 0.61 -14.00
C ALA A 163 9.09 -0.22 -15.23
N TYR A 164 9.46 -1.49 -15.03
CA TYR A 164 9.76 -2.41 -16.13
C TYR A 164 8.53 -2.64 -17.02
N THR A 165 7.37 -2.86 -16.40
CA THR A 165 6.09 -3.08 -17.09
C THR A 165 5.69 -1.86 -17.91
N VAL A 166 5.80 -0.64 -17.36
CA VAL A 166 5.52 0.61 -18.11
C VAL A 166 6.43 0.73 -19.33
N SER A 167 7.71 0.37 -19.20
CA SER A 167 8.63 0.32 -20.33
C SER A 167 8.19 -0.68 -21.39
N GLN A 168 7.79 -1.89 -21.00
CA GLN A 168 7.25 -2.89 -21.93
C GLN A 168 6.01 -2.37 -22.65
N MET A 169 5.08 -1.72 -21.93
CA MET A 169 3.89 -1.13 -22.53
C MET A 169 4.23 0.01 -23.51
N LEU A 170 5.15 0.91 -23.16
CA LEU A 170 5.59 1.99 -24.07
C LEU A 170 6.25 1.43 -25.34
N LEU A 171 7.09 0.41 -25.19
CA LEU A 171 7.76 -0.24 -26.31
C LEU A 171 6.80 -1.05 -27.18
N ALA A 172 5.81 -1.72 -26.58
CA ALA A 172 4.72 -2.35 -27.31
C ALA A 172 3.89 -1.33 -28.09
N CYS A 173 3.61 -0.15 -27.50
CA CYS A 173 2.94 0.95 -28.18
C CYS A 173 3.77 1.46 -29.38
N ALA A 174 5.09 1.58 -29.25
CA ALA A 174 5.97 1.93 -30.35
C ALA A 174 5.97 0.85 -31.45
N SER A 175 5.98 -0.43 -31.06
CA SER A 175 5.87 -1.56 -31.98
C SER A 175 4.56 -1.52 -32.77
N MET A 176 3.41 -1.33 -32.10
CA MET A 176 2.07 -1.23 -32.75
C MET A 176 1.97 -0.09 -33.78
N ASN A 177 2.72 0.99 -33.56
CA ASN A 177 2.74 2.14 -34.47
C ASN A 177 3.81 2.03 -35.57
N SER A 178 4.63 0.99 -35.55
CA SER A 178 5.62 0.72 -36.59
C SER A 178 5.00 -0.04 -37.77
N ASN A 179 5.65 0.02 -38.94
CA ASN A 179 5.18 -0.69 -40.13
C ASN A 179 5.11 -2.21 -39.86
N PHE A 180 3.97 -2.82 -40.14
CA PHE A 180 3.77 -4.26 -40.04
C PHE A 180 4.02 -4.90 -41.42
N LYS A 181 5.05 -5.76 -41.53
CA LYS A 181 5.35 -6.54 -42.74
C LYS A 181 5.72 -7.98 -42.35
N ASP A 182 5.20 -8.95 -43.09
CA ASP A 182 5.53 -10.38 -42.96
C ASP A 182 5.37 -10.95 -41.52
N GLY A 183 4.30 -10.56 -40.83
CA GLY A 183 4.00 -11.08 -39.49
C GLY A 183 4.90 -10.53 -38.36
N LYS A 184 5.74 -9.54 -38.66
CA LYS A 184 6.60 -8.85 -37.69
C LYS A 184 6.44 -7.34 -37.81
N TYR A 185 6.53 -6.66 -36.68
CA TYR A 185 6.68 -5.21 -36.65
C TYR A 185 8.10 -4.84 -37.05
N ALA A 186 8.26 -3.71 -37.75
CA ALA A 186 9.57 -3.18 -38.12
C ALA A 186 10.44 -2.85 -36.89
N TYR A 187 9.80 -2.62 -35.74
CA TYR A 187 10.46 -2.42 -34.46
C TYR A 187 10.15 -3.57 -33.51
N ALA A 188 11.17 -4.30 -33.09
CA ALA A 188 11.10 -5.30 -32.02
C ALA A 188 11.94 -4.81 -30.83
N PRO A 189 11.34 -4.62 -29.64
CA PRO A 189 12.07 -4.11 -28.49
C PRO A 189 13.11 -5.12 -28.01
N THR A 190 14.32 -4.62 -27.76
CA THR A 190 15.38 -5.42 -27.12
C THR A 190 15.32 -5.31 -25.61
N ALA A 191 15.77 -6.34 -24.88
CA ALA A 191 15.84 -6.31 -23.42
C ALA A 191 16.59 -5.09 -22.88
N LEU A 192 17.69 -4.70 -23.55
CA LEU A 192 18.46 -3.50 -23.23
C LEU A 192 17.61 -2.22 -23.33
N GLN A 193 16.80 -2.06 -24.39
CA GLN A 193 15.94 -0.89 -24.57
C GLN A 193 14.87 -0.81 -23.48
N THR A 194 14.27 -1.95 -23.09
CA THR A 194 13.31 -2.01 -21.98
C THR A 194 13.94 -1.55 -20.67
N VAL A 195 15.16 -2.01 -20.37
CA VAL A 195 15.88 -1.63 -19.14
C VAL A 195 16.29 -0.16 -19.16
N LEU A 196 16.84 0.33 -20.28
CA LEU A 196 17.23 1.75 -20.40
C LEU A 196 16.02 2.69 -20.24
N LEU A 197 14.89 2.33 -20.83
CA LEU A 197 13.65 3.08 -20.65
C LEU A 197 13.15 3.00 -19.21
N ALA A 198 13.25 1.83 -18.57
CA ALA A 198 12.84 1.65 -17.16
C ALA A 198 13.70 2.50 -16.22
N ILE A 199 15.01 2.60 -16.47
CA ILE A 199 15.91 3.50 -15.73
C ILE A 199 15.48 4.96 -15.92
N GLY A 200 15.19 5.37 -17.14
CA GLY A 200 14.68 6.72 -17.42
C GLY A 200 13.38 7.02 -16.68
N LEU A 201 12.43 6.10 -16.70
CA LEU A 201 11.16 6.22 -15.99
C LEU A 201 11.34 6.26 -14.48
N LEU A 202 12.19 5.40 -13.91
CA LEU A 202 12.51 5.42 -12.47
C LEU A 202 13.11 6.76 -12.05
N CYS A 203 13.99 7.35 -12.86
CA CYS A 203 14.51 8.69 -12.59
C CYS A 203 13.42 9.76 -12.62
N ILE A 204 12.49 9.69 -13.59
CA ILE A 204 11.36 10.63 -13.67
C ILE A 204 10.43 10.46 -12.45
N MET A 205 10.06 9.23 -12.11
CA MET A 205 9.30 8.92 -10.91
C MET A 205 10.03 9.46 -9.67
N GLY A 206 11.36 9.25 -9.59
CA GLY A 206 12.27 9.77 -8.56
C GLY A 206 12.18 11.28 -8.36
N VAL A 207 12.21 12.02 -9.47
CA VAL A 207 12.05 13.47 -9.48
C VAL A 207 10.67 13.86 -8.97
N ILE A 208 9.61 13.21 -9.44
CA ILE A 208 8.23 13.46 -8.99
C ILE A 208 8.09 13.23 -7.47
N CYS A 209 8.62 12.12 -6.96
CA CYS A 209 8.57 11.80 -5.52
C CYS A 209 9.51 12.64 -4.64
N SER A 210 10.44 13.37 -5.27
CA SER A 210 11.29 14.37 -4.62
C SER A 210 10.66 15.77 -4.59
N LEU A 211 9.51 15.98 -5.25
CA LEU A 211 8.79 17.25 -5.20
C LEU A 211 8.28 17.56 -3.78
N THR A 212 7.85 18.80 -3.59
CA THR A 212 7.24 19.22 -2.31
C THR A 212 5.96 18.42 -2.02
N THR A 213 5.68 18.19 -0.73
CA THR A 213 4.45 17.51 -0.27
C THR A 213 3.17 18.11 -0.87
N LYS A 214 3.14 19.45 -1.05
CA LYS A 214 2.00 20.15 -1.68
C LYS A 214 1.81 19.77 -3.15
N SER A 215 2.90 19.67 -3.91
CA SER A 215 2.84 19.26 -5.32
C SER A 215 2.41 17.81 -5.45
N LEU A 216 2.96 16.93 -4.60
CA LEU A 216 2.58 15.52 -4.55
C LEU A 216 1.10 15.34 -4.24
N HIS A 217 0.60 16.03 -3.23
CA HIS A 217 -0.82 16.01 -2.87
C HIS A 217 -1.73 16.42 -4.05
N ARG A 218 -1.40 17.52 -4.76
CA ARG A 218 -2.17 17.98 -5.93
C ARG A 218 -2.19 16.96 -7.06
N ILE A 219 -1.08 16.27 -7.29
CA ILE A 219 -0.96 15.25 -8.33
C ILE A 219 -1.83 14.04 -7.96
N ILE A 220 -1.71 13.53 -6.73
CA ILE A 220 -2.41 12.34 -6.25
C ILE A 220 -3.94 12.52 -6.21
N LEU A 221 -4.43 13.74 -5.96
CA LEU A 221 -5.87 14.04 -5.95
C LEU A 221 -6.59 13.68 -7.26
N TRP A 222 -5.91 13.80 -8.40
CA TRP A 222 -6.51 13.55 -9.71
C TRP A 222 -6.42 12.08 -10.15
N PHE A 223 -5.62 11.26 -9.46
CA PHE A 223 -5.34 9.89 -9.90
C PHE A 223 -6.56 8.98 -9.84
N ALA A 224 -7.32 8.96 -8.74
CA ALA A 224 -8.49 8.09 -8.66
C ALA A 224 -9.60 8.47 -9.66
N PRO A 225 -9.98 9.75 -9.84
CA PRO A 225 -10.92 10.12 -10.89
C PRO A 225 -10.46 9.69 -12.29
N ILE A 226 -9.19 9.92 -12.63
CA ILE A 226 -8.63 9.53 -13.93
C ILE A 226 -8.68 8.00 -14.09
N ASN A 227 -8.24 7.24 -13.08
CA ASN A 227 -8.23 5.78 -13.14
C ASN A 227 -9.65 5.21 -13.31
N ILE A 228 -10.62 5.69 -12.52
CA ILE A 228 -12.02 5.22 -12.58
C ILE A 228 -12.67 5.61 -13.92
N LEU A 229 -12.60 6.89 -14.31
CA LEU A 229 -13.25 7.37 -15.53
C LEU A 229 -12.62 6.78 -16.78
N ALA A 230 -11.29 6.65 -16.83
CA ALA A 230 -10.61 6.04 -17.96
C ALA A 230 -10.84 4.52 -18.01
N SER A 231 -11.01 3.84 -16.87
CA SER A 231 -11.43 2.42 -16.83
C SER A 231 -12.81 2.23 -17.45
N ILE A 232 -13.79 3.04 -17.05
CA ILE A 232 -15.15 3.00 -17.62
C ILE A 232 -15.09 3.33 -19.12
N GLY A 233 -14.37 4.40 -19.47
CA GLY A 233 -14.23 4.86 -20.85
C GLY A 233 -13.61 3.80 -21.76
N ILE A 234 -12.56 3.11 -21.32
CA ILE A 234 -11.92 2.03 -22.08
C ILE A 234 -12.83 0.81 -22.21
N CYS A 235 -13.57 0.43 -21.16
CA CYS A 235 -14.55 -0.65 -21.28
C CYS A 235 -15.62 -0.33 -22.32
N VAL A 236 -16.20 0.88 -22.27
CA VAL A 236 -17.21 1.32 -23.22
C VAL A 236 -16.63 1.39 -24.64
N ALA A 237 -15.43 1.94 -24.79
CA ALA A 237 -14.76 2.02 -26.10
C ALA A 237 -14.49 0.63 -26.69
N LEU A 238 -13.95 -0.31 -25.90
CA LEU A 238 -13.74 -1.69 -26.33
C LEU A 238 -15.04 -2.36 -26.78
N LEU A 239 -16.12 -2.22 -26.00
CA LEU A 239 -17.41 -2.81 -26.32
C LEU A 239 -18.06 -2.19 -27.57
N ILE A 240 -17.86 -0.91 -27.83
CA ILE A 240 -18.41 -0.25 -29.04
C ILE A 240 -17.57 -0.59 -30.27
N LEU A 241 -16.25 -0.53 -30.15
CA LEU A 241 -15.33 -0.64 -31.28
C LEU A 241 -15.13 -2.08 -31.74
N THR A 242 -15.36 -3.08 -30.88
CA THR A 242 -15.23 -4.50 -31.26
C THR A 242 -16.51 -4.98 -31.95
N PRO A 243 -16.52 -5.27 -33.26
CA PRO A 243 -17.73 -5.71 -33.96
C PRO A 243 -18.16 -7.12 -33.54
N ASP A 244 -17.22 -8.07 -33.54
CA ASP A 244 -17.48 -9.47 -33.20
C ASP A 244 -17.03 -9.77 -31.78
N LYS A 245 -17.99 -10.02 -30.90
CA LYS A 245 -17.74 -10.34 -29.48
C LYS A 245 -17.88 -11.84 -29.24
N GLN A 246 -17.09 -12.34 -28.30
CA GLN A 246 -17.19 -13.73 -27.88
C GLN A 246 -18.49 -14.02 -27.17
N SER A 247 -18.94 -15.27 -27.26
CA SER A 247 -20.12 -15.71 -26.53
C SER A 247 -19.88 -15.70 -25.02
N ALA A 248 -20.89 -15.31 -24.23
CA ALA A 248 -20.79 -15.35 -22.77
C ALA A 248 -20.45 -16.75 -22.24
N LYS A 249 -20.95 -17.80 -22.90
CA LYS A 249 -20.60 -19.19 -22.58
C LYS A 249 -19.09 -19.40 -22.68
N TRP A 250 -18.46 -18.92 -23.76
CA TRP A 250 -17.00 -19.06 -23.92
C TRP A 250 -16.25 -18.27 -22.84
N VAL A 251 -16.60 -17.00 -22.62
CA VAL A 251 -15.93 -16.14 -21.62
C VAL A 251 -15.98 -16.73 -20.21
N PHE A 252 -17.12 -17.25 -19.76
CA PHE A 252 -17.29 -17.70 -18.36
C PHE A 252 -17.00 -19.19 -18.13
N THR A 253 -16.93 -20.02 -19.17
CA THR A 253 -16.79 -21.49 -19.00
C THR A 253 -15.59 -22.11 -19.71
N HIS A 254 -14.94 -21.39 -20.63
CA HIS A 254 -13.83 -21.94 -21.39
C HIS A 254 -12.54 -21.92 -20.57
N VAL A 255 -12.16 -23.09 -20.05
CA VAL A 255 -10.89 -23.34 -19.36
C VAL A 255 -10.01 -24.26 -20.20
N THR A 256 -8.81 -23.78 -20.51
CA THR A 256 -7.76 -24.51 -21.24
C THR A 256 -6.69 -25.02 -20.27
N ASP A 257 -5.84 -25.92 -20.75
CA ASP A 257 -4.66 -26.39 -20.01
C ASP A 257 -3.39 -25.90 -20.71
N GLY A 258 -3.22 -24.58 -20.80
CA GLY A 258 -2.08 -23.97 -21.48
C GLY A 258 -0.78 -24.00 -20.66
N SER A 259 -0.86 -24.32 -19.38
CA SER A 259 0.32 -24.50 -18.52
C SER A 259 1.08 -25.81 -18.77
N GLY A 260 0.49 -26.79 -19.45
CA GLY A 260 1.13 -28.10 -19.70
C GLY A 260 1.26 -28.99 -18.46
N TRP A 261 0.62 -28.63 -17.35
CA TRP A 261 0.56 -29.44 -16.13
C TRP A 261 -0.38 -30.65 -16.22
N GLN A 262 -1.05 -30.86 -17.36
CA GLN A 262 -2.03 -31.93 -17.59
C GLN A 262 -3.23 -31.85 -16.63
N SER A 263 -3.48 -30.65 -16.07
CA SER A 263 -4.54 -30.40 -15.10
C SER A 263 -5.10 -29.01 -15.27
N LYS A 264 -6.34 -28.94 -15.79
CA LYS A 264 -7.11 -27.70 -15.91
C LYS A 264 -7.28 -26.98 -14.56
N GLY A 265 -7.41 -27.74 -13.48
CA GLY A 265 -7.54 -27.18 -12.13
C GLY A 265 -6.25 -26.47 -11.68
N PHE A 266 -5.10 -27.06 -11.94
CA PHE A 266 -3.82 -26.44 -11.59
C PHE A 266 -3.54 -25.21 -12.47
N SER A 267 -3.79 -25.32 -13.78
CA SER A 267 -3.76 -24.22 -14.75
C SER A 267 -4.63 -23.04 -14.32
N PHE A 268 -5.82 -23.31 -13.78
CA PHE A 268 -6.70 -22.28 -13.22
C PHE A 268 -6.04 -21.57 -12.03
N LEU A 269 -5.44 -22.31 -11.09
CA LEU A 269 -4.83 -21.71 -9.90
C LEU A 269 -3.62 -20.82 -10.24
N LEU A 270 -2.90 -21.09 -11.33
CA LEU A 270 -1.81 -20.23 -11.79
C LEU A 270 -2.32 -18.83 -12.25
N GLY A 271 -3.59 -18.71 -12.64
CA GLY A 271 -4.20 -17.45 -13.05
C GLY A 271 -4.33 -16.40 -11.93
N PHE A 272 -4.25 -16.80 -10.66
CA PHE A 272 -4.28 -15.87 -9.53
C PHE A 272 -3.07 -14.94 -9.48
N ILE A 273 -2.00 -15.22 -10.23
CA ILE A 273 -0.80 -14.37 -10.30
C ILE A 273 -1.12 -12.92 -10.70
N SER A 274 -2.06 -12.72 -11.64
CA SER A 274 -2.45 -11.39 -12.11
C SER A 274 -3.09 -10.56 -10.99
N VAL A 275 -3.92 -11.21 -10.18
CA VAL A 275 -4.62 -10.56 -9.05
C VAL A 275 -3.66 -10.32 -7.92
N ALA A 276 -2.81 -11.30 -7.59
CA ALA A 276 -1.79 -11.15 -6.56
C ALA A 276 -0.86 -9.97 -6.89
N TRP A 277 -0.42 -9.85 -8.14
CA TRP A 277 0.42 -8.73 -8.59
C TRP A 277 -0.30 -7.38 -8.54
N THR A 278 -1.58 -7.32 -8.92
CA THR A 278 -2.33 -6.06 -8.98
C THR A 278 -2.86 -5.61 -7.62
N MET A 279 -3.26 -6.56 -6.78
CA MET A 279 -3.86 -6.33 -5.46
C MET A 279 -2.85 -6.66 -4.38
N THR A 280 -1.83 -5.81 -4.25
CA THR A 280 -0.83 -5.89 -3.19
C THR A 280 -0.58 -4.50 -2.61
N ASP A 281 0.38 -4.36 -1.71
CA ASP A 281 0.73 -3.09 -1.06
C ASP A 281 -0.46 -2.46 -0.29
N TYR A 282 -1.23 -3.32 0.40
CA TYR A 282 -2.42 -2.90 1.15
C TYR A 282 -2.09 -1.89 2.25
N ASP A 283 -0.87 -1.92 2.80
CA ASP A 283 -0.40 -0.97 3.80
C ASP A 283 0.25 0.29 3.18
N GLY A 284 0.18 0.49 1.85
CA GLY A 284 0.73 1.68 1.19
C GLY A 284 0.26 3.00 1.81
N THR A 285 -1.03 3.09 2.20
CA THR A 285 -1.58 4.28 2.88
C THR A 285 -1.00 4.53 4.27
N THR A 286 -0.45 3.50 4.92
CA THR A 286 0.15 3.61 6.25
C THR A 286 1.47 4.35 6.23
N HIS A 287 2.24 4.19 5.16
CA HIS A 287 3.48 4.90 4.94
C HIS A 287 3.27 6.42 4.80
N MET A 288 2.03 6.84 4.53
CA MET A 288 1.57 8.23 4.49
C MET A 288 0.83 8.68 5.76
N SER A 289 0.80 7.88 6.83
CA SER A 289 0.03 8.21 8.03
C SER A 289 0.50 9.49 8.70
N GLU A 290 1.81 9.75 8.74
CA GLU A 290 2.40 10.97 9.33
C GLU A 290 2.07 12.25 8.52
N GLU A 291 1.67 12.11 7.25
CA GLU A 291 1.23 13.20 6.35
C GLU A 291 -0.30 13.31 6.25
N THR A 292 -1.05 12.41 6.92
CA THR A 292 -2.51 12.27 6.85
C THR A 292 -3.16 12.69 8.16
N HIS A 293 -4.26 13.44 8.06
CA HIS A 293 -5.08 13.79 9.22
C HIS A 293 -6.06 12.66 9.54
N ASP A 294 -6.30 12.32 10.81
CA ASP A 294 -7.09 11.18 11.29
C ASP A 294 -6.62 9.83 10.73
N ALA A 295 -5.32 9.57 10.72
CA ALA A 295 -4.76 8.40 10.05
C ALA A 295 -5.34 7.07 10.59
N ALA A 296 -5.65 7.00 11.89
CA ALA A 296 -6.26 5.83 12.54
C ALA A 296 -7.65 5.46 11.98
N ILE A 297 -8.40 6.43 11.45
CA ILE A 297 -9.75 6.24 10.89
C ILE A 297 -9.71 6.23 9.36
N ARG A 298 -8.95 7.15 8.76
CA ARG A 298 -8.91 7.32 7.31
C ARG A 298 -8.09 6.27 6.59
N GLY A 299 -7.00 5.78 7.19
CA GLY A 299 -6.20 4.70 6.64
C GLY A 299 -7.05 3.44 6.38
N PRO A 300 -7.70 2.86 7.40
CA PRO A 300 -8.55 1.68 7.25
C PRO A 300 -9.65 1.84 6.18
N VAL A 301 -10.35 2.98 6.19
CA VAL A 301 -11.40 3.28 5.20
C VAL A 301 -10.83 3.36 3.79
N ALA A 302 -9.65 3.97 3.62
CA ALA A 302 -8.99 4.07 2.33
C ALA A 302 -8.55 2.72 1.78
N ILE A 303 -7.99 1.84 2.62
CA ILE A 303 -7.60 0.47 2.28
C ILE A 303 -8.82 -0.31 1.78
N GLN A 304 -9.90 -0.34 2.57
CA GLN A 304 -11.15 -1.05 2.22
C GLN A 304 -11.74 -0.55 0.90
N THR A 305 -11.85 0.77 0.76
CA THR A 305 -12.43 1.40 -0.43
C THR A 305 -11.59 1.11 -1.67
N ALA A 306 -10.26 1.20 -1.55
CA ALA A 306 -9.36 0.93 -2.65
C ALA A 306 -9.48 -0.50 -3.16
N VAL A 307 -9.50 -1.48 -2.26
CA VAL A 307 -9.62 -2.89 -2.64
C VAL A 307 -10.98 -3.20 -3.25
N LEU A 308 -12.06 -2.60 -2.73
CA LEU A 308 -13.41 -2.79 -3.27
C LEU A 308 -13.56 -2.20 -4.67
N VAL A 309 -13.13 -0.95 -4.84
CA VAL A 309 -13.15 -0.24 -6.12
C VAL A 309 -12.27 -0.98 -7.12
N SER A 310 -11.03 -1.30 -6.74
CA SER A 310 -10.09 -1.97 -7.64
C SER A 310 -10.54 -3.38 -8.03
N GLY A 311 -11.07 -4.16 -7.09
CA GLY A 311 -11.62 -5.48 -7.36
C GLY A 311 -12.79 -5.41 -8.36
N THR A 312 -13.71 -4.45 -8.17
CA THR A 312 -14.90 -4.29 -9.02
C THR A 312 -14.54 -3.80 -10.43
N PHE A 313 -13.77 -2.71 -10.54
CA PHE A 313 -13.38 -2.15 -11.83
C PHE A 313 -12.42 -3.07 -12.59
N GLY A 314 -11.57 -3.81 -11.88
CA GLY A 314 -10.67 -4.77 -12.50
C GLY A 314 -11.40 -5.98 -13.03
N TRP A 315 -12.43 -6.44 -12.33
CA TRP A 315 -13.29 -7.52 -12.81
C TRP A 315 -14.04 -7.07 -14.07
N MET A 316 -14.59 -5.85 -14.06
CA MET A 316 -15.25 -5.25 -15.22
C MET A 316 -14.31 -5.15 -16.43
N LEU A 317 -13.08 -4.67 -16.25
CA LEU A 317 -12.06 -4.59 -17.30
C LEU A 317 -11.69 -5.98 -17.83
N THR A 318 -11.45 -6.94 -16.94
CA THR A 318 -11.09 -8.31 -17.29
C THR A 318 -12.19 -8.99 -18.12
N VAL A 319 -13.45 -8.87 -17.68
CA VAL A 319 -14.62 -9.40 -18.40
C VAL A 319 -14.74 -8.74 -19.76
N THR A 320 -14.60 -7.42 -19.83
CA THR A 320 -14.70 -6.67 -21.09
C THR A 320 -13.61 -7.09 -22.08
N MET A 321 -12.36 -7.21 -21.63
CA MET A 321 -11.27 -7.70 -22.46
C MET A 321 -11.52 -9.13 -22.94
N CYS A 322 -12.05 -10.01 -22.10
CA CYS A 322 -12.39 -11.38 -22.51
C CYS A 322 -13.49 -11.44 -23.57
N PHE A 323 -14.49 -10.55 -23.52
CA PHE A 323 -15.51 -10.44 -24.58
C PHE A 323 -14.93 -9.93 -25.90
N CYS A 324 -13.88 -9.11 -25.84
CA CYS A 324 -13.20 -8.53 -26.99
C CYS A 324 -12.04 -9.40 -27.53
N LEU A 325 -11.83 -10.61 -27.00
CA LEU A 325 -10.86 -11.57 -27.52
C LEU A 325 -11.35 -12.15 -28.85
N THR A 326 -10.71 -11.85 -29.97
CA THR A 326 -11.10 -12.45 -31.26
C THR A 326 -10.52 -13.85 -31.44
N ASP A 327 -9.19 -13.96 -31.41
CA ASP A 327 -8.44 -15.21 -31.55
C ASP A 327 -7.45 -15.34 -30.39
N LEU A 328 -7.67 -16.35 -29.54
CA LEU A 328 -6.87 -16.59 -28.34
C LEU A 328 -5.40 -16.87 -28.67
N ASP A 329 -5.14 -17.74 -29.64
CA ASP A 329 -3.79 -18.19 -29.96
C ASP A 329 -3.00 -17.07 -30.64
N ALA A 330 -3.65 -16.32 -31.55
CA ALA A 330 -3.03 -15.17 -32.20
C ALA A 330 -2.72 -14.03 -31.21
N ILE A 331 -3.57 -13.81 -30.19
CA ILE A 331 -3.36 -12.79 -29.16
C ILE A 331 -2.25 -13.19 -28.19
N LEU A 332 -2.15 -14.48 -27.83
CA LEU A 332 -1.06 -14.99 -26.99
C LEU A 332 0.29 -14.99 -27.73
N ALA A 333 0.28 -15.25 -29.05
CA ALA A 333 1.47 -15.22 -29.89
C ALA A 333 1.78 -13.83 -30.48
N THR A 334 1.19 -12.76 -29.94
CA THR A 334 1.33 -11.42 -30.53
C THR A 334 2.79 -10.95 -30.59
N PRO A 335 3.25 -10.42 -31.74
CA PRO A 335 4.57 -9.80 -31.86
C PRO A 335 4.75 -8.56 -30.98
N THR A 336 3.67 -7.98 -30.44
CA THR A 336 3.73 -6.84 -29.50
C THR A 336 4.26 -7.24 -28.11
N GLY A 337 4.26 -8.55 -27.79
CA GLY A 337 4.67 -9.08 -26.49
C GLY A 337 3.67 -8.87 -25.36
N LEU A 338 2.56 -8.16 -25.60
CA LEU A 338 1.51 -7.90 -24.60
C LEU A 338 0.12 -8.21 -25.19
N PRO A 339 -0.57 -9.27 -24.73
CA PRO A 339 -1.90 -9.64 -25.21
C PRO A 339 -2.93 -8.50 -25.19
N ALA A 340 -2.90 -7.67 -24.14
CA ALA A 340 -3.81 -6.53 -24.04
C ALA A 340 -3.58 -5.46 -25.13
N ALA A 341 -2.32 -5.25 -25.54
CA ALA A 341 -1.99 -4.31 -26.61
C ALA A 341 -2.60 -4.77 -27.94
N GLN A 342 -2.57 -6.08 -28.21
CA GLN A 342 -3.20 -6.67 -29.39
C GLN A 342 -4.74 -6.54 -29.35
N ILE A 343 -5.38 -6.72 -28.18
CA ILE A 343 -6.83 -6.54 -28.03
C ILE A 343 -7.22 -5.10 -28.38
N PHE A 344 -6.48 -4.11 -27.87
CA PHE A 344 -6.74 -2.71 -28.19
C PHE A 344 -6.56 -2.40 -29.69
N LEU A 345 -5.55 -3.01 -30.33
CA LEU A 345 -5.32 -2.87 -31.77
C LEU A 345 -6.46 -3.48 -32.59
N ASN A 346 -6.92 -4.68 -32.22
CA ASN A 346 -7.98 -5.39 -32.94
C ASN A 346 -9.32 -4.65 -32.84
N ALA A 347 -9.61 -4.03 -31.69
CA ALA A 347 -10.83 -3.27 -31.48
C ALA A 347 -10.79 -1.90 -32.18
N GLY A 348 -9.75 -1.09 -31.93
CA GLY A 348 -9.73 0.32 -32.33
C GLY A 348 -8.88 0.65 -33.56
N GLY A 349 -8.29 -0.35 -34.22
CA GLY A 349 -7.25 -0.15 -35.22
C GLY A 349 -6.00 0.53 -34.62
N GLN A 350 -5.11 1.02 -35.48
CA GLN A 350 -3.84 1.62 -35.05
C GLN A 350 -4.05 2.88 -34.19
N THR A 351 -4.89 3.81 -34.64
CA THR A 351 -5.13 5.08 -33.94
C THR A 351 -5.92 4.89 -32.65
N GLY A 352 -7.06 4.21 -32.72
CA GLY A 352 -7.92 3.99 -31.54
C GLY A 352 -7.26 3.10 -30.50
N GLY A 353 -6.59 2.02 -30.93
CA GLY A 353 -5.84 1.14 -30.06
C GLY A 353 -4.70 1.85 -29.33
N THR A 354 -3.95 2.70 -30.04
CA THR A 354 -2.87 3.50 -29.45
C THR A 354 -3.39 4.47 -28.39
N VAL A 355 -4.52 5.15 -28.64
CA VAL A 355 -5.11 6.09 -27.67
C VAL A 355 -5.56 5.35 -26.40
N MET A 356 -6.27 4.23 -26.53
CA MET A 356 -6.69 3.41 -25.37
C MET A 356 -5.48 2.91 -24.57
N PHE A 357 -4.45 2.45 -25.28
CA PHE A 357 -3.26 1.93 -24.62
C PHE A 357 -2.43 3.04 -23.96
N ALA A 358 -2.37 4.24 -24.54
CA ALA A 358 -1.71 5.39 -23.94
C ALA A 358 -2.34 5.80 -22.59
N PHE A 359 -3.67 5.73 -22.46
CA PHE A 359 -4.33 5.93 -21.16
C PHE A 359 -3.97 4.84 -20.14
N SER A 360 -3.87 3.58 -20.57
CA SER A 360 -3.44 2.47 -19.71
C SER A 360 -1.99 2.67 -19.23
N ILE A 361 -1.09 3.10 -20.12
CA ILE A 361 0.31 3.44 -19.81
C ILE A 361 0.37 4.60 -18.82
N LEU A 362 -0.41 5.65 -19.05
CA LEU A 362 -0.44 6.84 -18.20
C LEU A 362 -0.86 6.48 -16.77
N VAL A 363 -1.92 5.66 -16.61
CA VAL A 363 -2.34 5.21 -15.28
C VAL A 363 -1.29 4.32 -14.64
N GLN A 364 -0.69 3.38 -15.38
CA GLN A 364 0.37 2.52 -14.82
C GLN A 364 1.59 3.32 -14.36
N PHE A 365 1.97 4.37 -15.08
CA PHE A 365 3.05 5.28 -14.69
C PHE A 365 2.74 6.00 -13.36
N PHE A 366 1.51 6.45 -13.19
CA PHE A 366 1.08 7.10 -11.95
C PHE A 366 0.98 6.12 -10.78
N THR A 367 0.58 4.87 -11.04
CA THR A 367 0.66 3.79 -10.06
C THR A 367 2.09 3.55 -9.58
N GLY A 368 3.06 3.53 -10.51
CA GLY A 368 4.48 3.48 -10.17
C GLY A 368 4.94 4.65 -9.30
N CYS A 369 4.48 5.87 -9.60
CA CYS A 369 4.74 7.04 -8.75
C CYS A 369 4.17 6.86 -7.33
N SER A 370 2.96 6.32 -7.19
CA SER A 370 2.31 6.10 -5.89
C SER A 370 3.02 5.02 -5.07
N ALA A 371 3.38 3.89 -5.69
CA ALA A 371 4.11 2.81 -5.04
C ALA A 371 5.50 3.28 -4.58
N MET A 372 6.21 4.03 -5.44
CA MET A 372 7.52 4.56 -5.05
C MET A 372 7.40 5.62 -3.95
N LEU A 373 6.31 6.38 -3.90
CA LEU A 373 6.07 7.28 -2.78
C LEU A 373 5.93 6.52 -1.44
N ALA A 374 5.20 5.40 -1.42
CA ALA A 374 5.08 4.54 -0.23
C ALA A 374 6.45 3.97 0.18
N ASP A 375 7.15 3.35 -0.76
CA ASP A 375 8.43 2.67 -0.52
C ASP A 375 9.48 3.64 0.04
N THR A 376 9.52 4.86 -0.50
CA THR A 376 10.48 5.87 -0.02
C THR A 376 10.20 6.34 1.40
N ARG A 377 8.95 6.26 1.87
CA ARG A 377 8.60 6.60 3.25
C ARG A 377 8.84 5.43 4.19
N MET A 378 8.63 4.21 3.72
CA MET A 378 9.08 3.01 4.41
C MET A 378 10.61 3.04 4.59
N ALA A 379 11.37 3.32 3.53
CA ALA A 379 12.83 3.47 3.58
C ALA A 379 13.28 4.58 4.54
N TYR A 380 12.57 5.71 4.56
CA TYR A 380 12.81 6.79 5.52
C TYR A 380 12.57 6.37 6.97
N ALA A 381 11.42 5.75 7.26
CA ALA A 381 11.10 5.26 8.60
C ALA A 381 12.10 4.21 9.08
N PHE A 382 12.52 3.31 8.18
CA PHE A 382 13.52 2.29 8.47
C PHE A 382 14.92 2.88 8.71
N ALA A 383 15.30 3.93 7.97
CA ALA A 383 16.52 4.70 8.24
C ALA A 383 16.45 5.44 9.59
N ARG A 384 15.28 6.00 9.95
CA ARG A 384 15.07 6.70 11.23
C ARG A 384 15.30 5.78 12.43
N ASP A 385 14.96 4.50 12.29
CA ASP A 385 15.16 3.48 13.32
C ASP A 385 16.58 2.84 13.31
N ASP A 386 17.54 3.44 12.60
CA ASP A 386 18.91 2.93 12.42
C ASP A 386 18.98 1.51 11.81
N ALA A 387 17.95 1.11 11.05
CA ALA A 387 17.85 -0.22 10.47
C ALA A 387 18.53 -0.36 9.09
N LEU A 388 18.96 0.77 8.48
CA LEU A 388 19.72 0.80 7.22
C LEU A 388 21.23 1.08 7.42
N PRO A 389 22.11 0.56 6.53
CA PRO A 389 23.46 1.06 6.44
C PRO A 389 23.43 2.56 6.07
N PHE A 390 24.26 3.37 6.72
CA PHE A 390 24.26 4.84 6.55
C PHE A 390 22.92 5.52 6.89
N SER A 391 22.14 4.95 7.83
CA SER A 391 20.85 5.46 8.30
C SER A 391 20.79 6.98 8.52
N LYS A 392 21.83 7.60 9.11
CA LYS A 392 21.90 9.06 9.31
C LYS A 392 21.80 9.89 8.03
N PHE A 393 22.25 9.36 6.90
CA PHE A 393 22.18 10.03 5.61
C PHE A 393 20.78 9.90 4.99
N PHE A 394 20.20 8.69 5.03
CA PHE A 394 18.89 8.40 4.44
C PHE A 394 17.71 8.92 5.28
N ALA A 395 17.88 9.02 6.61
CA ALA A 395 16.91 9.61 7.52
C ALA A 395 16.90 11.16 7.50
N LYS A 396 17.68 11.82 6.64
CA LYS A 396 17.71 13.28 6.57
C LYS A 396 16.59 13.81 5.69
N VAL A 397 15.68 14.59 6.27
CA VAL A 397 14.65 15.34 5.53
C VAL A 397 15.26 16.62 4.94
N ASN A 398 14.96 16.90 3.67
CA ASN A 398 15.40 18.14 3.02
C ASN A 398 14.56 19.32 3.50
N GLN A 399 15.21 20.42 3.91
CA GLN A 399 14.53 21.60 4.45
C GLN A 399 13.70 22.38 3.42
N TYR A 400 14.01 22.27 2.13
CA TYR A 400 13.28 22.97 1.07
C TYR A 400 12.05 22.21 0.60
N THR A 401 12.21 20.91 0.32
CA THR A 401 11.12 20.08 -0.19
C THR A 401 10.26 19.47 0.91
N LEU A 402 10.76 19.45 2.15
CA LEU A 402 10.15 18.78 3.31
C LEU A 402 9.93 17.28 3.10
N THR A 403 10.69 16.68 2.18
CA THR A 403 10.63 15.26 1.82
C THR A 403 12.00 14.58 1.97
N PRO A 404 12.03 13.25 2.20
CA PRO A 404 13.28 12.50 2.37
C PRO A 404 13.94 12.17 1.02
N VAL A 405 14.47 13.19 0.34
CA VAL A 405 15.06 13.06 -1.02
C VAL A 405 16.16 12.00 -1.08
N ASN A 406 16.98 11.85 -0.03
CA ASN A 406 18.03 10.83 0.01
C ASN A 406 17.46 9.40 -0.02
N ALA A 407 16.36 9.15 0.69
CA ALA A 407 15.66 7.86 0.66
C ALA A 407 15.01 7.60 -0.71
N VAL A 408 14.53 8.65 -1.38
CA VAL A 408 14.01 8.55 -2.75
C VAL A 408 15.05 8.00 -3.72
N TRP A 409 16.24 8.60 -3.74
CA TRP A 409 17.30 8.15 -4.64
C TRP A 409 17.91 6.80 -4.26
N PHE A 410 17.83 6.41 -2.99
CA PHE A 410 18.17 5.05 -2.55
C PHE A 410 17.24 4.01 -3.19
N VAL A 411 15.92 4.21 -3.09
CA VAL A 411 14.91 3.33 -3.71
C VAL A 411 15.06 3.30 -5.23
N VAL A 412 15.29 4.45 -5.87
CA VAL A 412 15.53 4.53 -7.32
C VAL A 412 16.76 3.73 -7.73
N LEU A 413 17.89 3.90 -7.03
CA LEU A 413 19.13 3.18 -7.35
C LEU A 413 18.96 1.66 -7.16
N PHE A 414 18.28 1.25 -6.08
CA PHE A 414 18.04 -0.18 -5.82
C PHE A 414 17.09 -0.79 -6.86
N SER A 415 16.03 -0.06 -7.26
CA SER A 415 15.14 -0.45 -8.36
C SER A 415 15.87 -0.56 -9.70
N ILE A 416 16.82 0.35 -9.98
CA ILE A 416 17.67 0.26 -11.17
C ILE A 416 18.50 -1.03 -11.14
N CYS A 417 19.11 -1.37 -10.00
CA CYS A 417 19.87 -2.61 -9.86
C CYS A 417 19.03 -3.86 -10.13
N LEU A 418 17.78 -3.90 -9.66
CA LEU A 418 16.85 -5.00 -9.96
C LEU A 418 16.51 -5.08 -11.45
N ASN A 419 16.25 -3.93 -12.10
CA ASN A 419 15.99 -3.89 -13.54
C ASN A 419 17.21 -4.27 -14.40
N LEU A 420 18.44 -4.03 -13.94
CA LEU A 420 19.65 -4.45 -14.68
C LEU A 420 19.76 -5.99 -14.81
N ILE A 421 19.14 -6.76 -13.91
CA ILE A 421 19.08 -8.23 -14.01
C ILE A 421 18.40 -8.65 -15.33
N ALA A 422 17.43 -7.86 -15.82
CA ALA A 422 16.71 -8.14 -17.06
C ALA A 422 17.60 -8.04 -18.32
N ILE A 423 18.78 -7.41 -18.23
CA ILE A 423 19.77 -7.40 -19.33
C ILE A 423 20.36 -8.80 -19.52
N GLY A 424 20.58 -9.53 -18.42
CA GLY A 424 21.09 -10.90 -18.46
C GLY A 424 20.02 -11.91 -18.85
N SER A 425 18.82 -11.79 -18.26
CA SER A 425 17.68 -12.64 -18.57
C SER A 425 16.37 -11.91 -18.24
N THR A 426 15.55 -11.66 -19.27
CA THR A 426 14.22 -11.06 -19.11
C THR A 426 13.31 -11.97 -18.29
N GLU A 427 13.38 -13.28 -18.53
CA GLU A 427 12.59 -14.28 -17.80
C GLU A 427 12.93 -14.28 -16.31
N THR A 428 14.22 -14.20 -15.96
CA THR A 428 14.66 -14.15 -14.55
C THR A 428 14.13 -12.89 -13.87
N ALA A 429 14.17 -11.74 -14.54
CA ALA A 429 13.64 -10.49 -13.99
C ALA A 429 12.12 -10.55 -13.80
N THR A 430 11.38 -11.00 -14.82
CA THR A 430 9.92 -11.16 -14.73
C THR A 430 9.53 -12.18 -13.65
N ALA A 431 10.29 -13.26 -13.48
CA ALA A 431 10.06 -14.23 -12.40
C ALA A 431 10.26 -13.59 -11.00
N ILE A 432 11.31 -12.78 -10.81
CA ILE A 432 11.55 -12.02 -9.58
C ILE A 432 10.38 -11.06 -9.29
N PHE A 433 9.93 -10.35 -10.31
CA PHE A 433 8.83 -9.40 -10.20
C PHE A 433 7.50 -10.08 -9.85
N ASN A 434 7.20 -11.22 -10.48
CA ASN A 434 5.96 -11.95 -10.25
C ASN A 434 5.84 -12.53 -8.83
N ILE A 435 6.95 -12.97 -8.21
CA ILE A 435 6.90 -13.47 -6.82
C ILE A 435 6.81 -12.36 -5.77
N THR A 436 7.24 -11.15 -6.12
CA THR A 436 7.38 -10.07 -5.15
C THR A 436 6.06 -9.81 -4.43
N ALA A 437 4.94 -9.85 -5.15
CA ALA A 437 3.62 -9.70 -4.56
C ALA A 437 3.25 -10.83 -3.56
N PRO A 438 3.32 -12.13 -3.92
CA PRO A 438 3.18 -13.21 -2.94
C PRO A 438 4.13 -13.11 -1.73
N ALA A 439 5.36 -12.66 -1.93
CA ALA A 439 6.31 -12.47 -0.84
C ALA A 439 5.91 -11.33 0.13
N LEU A 440 5.36 -10.23 -0.40
CA LEU A 440 4.76 -9.17 0.40
C LEU A 440 3.54 -9.66 1.18
N ASP A 441 2.65 -10.42 0.53
CA ASP A 441 1.49 -11.02 1.19
C ASP A 441 1.88 -11.95 2.34
N LEU A 442 2.91 -12.79 2.13
CA LEU A 442 3.48 -13.63 3.20
C LEU A 442 3.99 -12.80 4.38
N SER A 443 4.54 -11.61 4.12
CA SER A 443 4.99 -10.71 5.19
C SER A 443 3.80 -10.18 6.01
N TYR A 444 2.69 -9.80 5.38
CA TYR A 444 1.49 -9.35 6.09
C TYR A 444 0.90 -10.46 6.96
N ILE A 445 0.83 -11.67 6.40
CA ILE A 445 0.34 -12.84 7.12
C ILE A 445 1.27 -13.24 8.26
N GLY A 446 2.58 -13.01 8.15
CA GLY A 446 3.51 -13.18 9.26
C GLY A 446 3.11 -12.36 10.51
N VAL A 447 2.75 -11.09 10.32
CA VAL A 447 2.29 -10.20 11.40
C VAL A 447 0.90 -10.59 11.90
N ILE A 448 -0.03 -10.92 10.99
CA ILE A 448 -1.39 -11.34 11.35
C ILE A 448 -1.37 -12.66 12.14
N LEU A 449 -0.52 -13.61 11.73
CA LEU A 449 -0.32 -14.87 12.43
C LEU A 449 0.31 -14.64 13.81
N ALA A 450 1.33 -13.78 13.91
CA ALA A 450 1.93 -13.41 15.18
C ALA A 450 0.90 -12.79 16.13
N HIS A 451 0.05 -11.88 15.63
CA HIS A 451 -1.04 -11.29 16.39
C HIS A 451 -2.03 -12.34 16.93
N GLN A 452 -2.37 -13.36 16.13
CA GLN A 452 -3.26 -14.45 16.56
C GLN A 452 -2.60 -15.39 17.59
N ILE A 453 -1.31 -15.73 17.41
CA ILE A 453 -0.58 -16.61 18.33
C ILE A 453 -0.33 -15.94 19.69
N TYR A 454 0.02 -14.66 19.67
CA TYR A 454 0.43 -13.91 20.86
C TYR A 454 -0.68 -13.06 21.48
N LYS A 455 -1.92 -13.19 21.00
CA LYS A 455 -3.10 -12.44 21.48
C LYS A 455 -3.27 -12.44 23.01
N ASN A 456 -2.93 -13.55 23.67
CA ASN A 456 -3.04 -13.70 25.13
C ASN A 456 -1.75 -13.36 25.90
N ARG A 457 -0.66 -13.03 25.20
CA ARG A 457 0.66 -12.79 25.78
C ARG A 457 1.12 -11.34 25.66
N VAL A 458 0.45 -10.53 24.85
CA VAL A 458 0.79 -9.12 24.60
C VAL A 458 -0.49 -8.29 24.71
N ARG A 459 -0.41 -7.14 25.39
CA ARG A 459 -1.53 -6.20 25.50
C ARG A 459 -1.61 -5.38 24.21
N PHE A 460 -2.44 -5.83 23.27
CA PHE A 460 -2.76 -5.10 22.06
C PHE A 460 -3.85 -4.05 22.35
N ILE A 461 -3.63 -2.80 21.94
CA ILE A 461 -4.61 -1.72 22.09
C ILE A 461 -5.34 -1.59 20.75
N GLU A 462 -6.65 -1.80 20.77
CA GLU A 462 -7.46 -1.72 19.56
C GLU A 462 -7.60 -0.27 19.07
N GLY A 463 -7.61 -0.11 17.74
CA GLY A 463 -7.86 1.17 17.09
C GLY A 463 -9.36 1.46 16.92
N PRO A 464 -9.72 2.65 16.39
CA PRO A 464 -11.11 3.01 16.12
C PRO A 464 -11.85 2.07 15.15
N PHE A 465 -11.13 1.40 14.24
CA PHE A 465 -11.67 0.41 13.33
C PHE A 465 -11.30 -1.00 13.81
N THR A 466 -12.31 -1.79 14.14
CA THR A 466 -12.16 -3.19 14.56
C THR A 466 -13.09 -4.08 13.75
N LEU A 467 -12.66 -5.32 13.50
CA LEU A 467 -13.52 -6.35 12.90
C LEU A 467 -14.42 -7.03 13.95
N GLY A 468 -14.20 -6.70 15.23
CA GLY A 468 -14.92 -7.25 16.37
C GLY A 468 -14.94 -8.78 16.34
N ARG A 469 -16.14 -9.36 16.30
CA ARG A 469 -16.33 -10.82 16.33
C ARG A 469 -15.84 -11.52 15.04
N TRP A 470 -15.71 -10.78 13.95
CA TRP A 470 -15.27 -11.32 12.65
C TRP A 470 -13.75 -11.27 12.46
N GLY A 471 -12.99 -10.60 13.33
CA GLY A 471 -11.54 -10.45 13.16
C GLY A 471 -10.80 -11.79 13.13
N THR A 472 -11.10 -12.70 14.07
CA THR A 472 -10.40 -14.00 14.11
C THR A 472 -10.73 -14.91 12.91
N PRO A 473 -12.01 -15.09 12.52
CA PRO A 473 -12.35 -15.83 11.29
C PRO A 473 -11.72 -15.25 10.03
N VAL A 474 -11.78 -13.93 9.83
CA VAL A 474 -11.22 -13.27 8.63
C VAL A 474 -9.70 -13.43 8.59
N ASN A 475 -9.01 -13.27 9.72
CA ASN A 475 -7.56 -13.47 9.79
C ASN A 475 -7.17 -14.91 9.44
N ILE A 476 -7.92 -15.92 9.91
CA ILE A 476 -7.65 -17.33 9.57
C ILE A 476 -7.83 -17.58 8.07
N VAL A 477 -8.91 -17.06 7.48
CA VAL A 477 -9.14 -17.18 6.02
C VAL A 477 -8.01 -16.53 5.23
N ALA A 478 -7.58 -15.33 5.62
CA ALA A 478 -6.45 -14.64 5.00
C ALA A 478 -5.14 -15.45 5.11
N ILE A 479 -4.82 -15.99 6.29
CA ILE A 479 -3.63 -16.83 6.51
C ILE A 479 -3.65 -18.06 5.60
N VAL A 480 -4.76 -18.82 5.60
CA VAL A 480 -4.88 -20.06 4.82
C VAL A 480 -4.79 -19.76 3.33
N TRP A 481 -5.47 -18.71 2.86
CA TRP A 481 -5.47 -18.32 1.46
C TRP A 481 -4.08 -17.94 0.95
N VAL A 482 -3.38 -17.06 1.66
CA VAL A 482 -2.04 -16.60 1.24
C VAL A 482 -1.04 -17.75 1.27
N LEU A 483 -1.08 -18.62 2.29
CA LEU A 483 -0.21 -19.80 2.32
C LEU A 483 -0.49 -20.74 1.14
N PHE A 484 -1.77 -20.99 0.86
CA PHE A 484 -2.18 -21.83 -0.27
C PHE A 484 -1.72 -21.23 -1.61
N ILE A 485 -2.01 -19.95 -1.85
CA ILE A 485 -1.70 -19.33 -3.14
C ILE A 485 -0.19 -19.12 -3.32
N SER A 486 0.55 -18.81 -2.26
CA SER A 486 2.01 -18.70 -2.32
C SER A 486 2.65 -20.02 -2.75
N VAL A 487 2.18 -21.14 -2.20
CA VAL A 487 2.65 -22.48 -2.62
C VAL A 487 2.39 -22.69 -4.11
N VAL A 488 1.19 -22.38 -4.59
CA VAL A 488 0.85 -22.52 -6.02
C VAL A 488 1.72 -21.63 -6.91
N LEU A 489 1.90 -20.37 -6.55
CA LEU A 489 2.62 -19.38 -7.35
C LEU A 489 4.14 -19.57 -7.33
N PHE A 490 4.67 -20.44 -6.45
CA PHE A 490 6.07 -20.89 -6.50
C PHE A 490 6.31 -22.00 -7.52
N PHE A 491 5.26 -22.64 -8.05
CA PHE A 491 5.43 -23.58 -9.14
C PHE A 491 5.73 -22.85 -10.47
N PRO A 492 6.45 -23.49 -11.40
CA PRO A 492 6.64 -22.96 -12.75
C PRO A 492 5.32 -22.78 -13.51
N PRO A 493 5.18 -21.66 -14.25
CA PRO A 493 3.95 -21.33 -14.98
C PRO A 493 3.69 -22.27 -16.17
N HIS A 494 4.73 -22.91 -16.72
CA HIS A 494 4.61 -23.83 -17.85
C HIS A 494 5.47 -25.10 -17.68
N LYS A 495 5.05 -26.18 -18.33
CA LYS A 495 5.81 -27.43 -18.52
C LYS A 495 6.00 -27.74 -20.01
N PRO A 496 7.16 -28.32 -20.42
CA PRO A 496 8.28 -28.79 -19.58
C PRO A 496 9.11 -27.66 -18.97
N VAL A 497 9.68 -27.90 -17.78
CA VAL A 497 10.46 -26.88 -17.06
C VAL A 497 11.87 -26.82 -17.66
N THR A 498 12.26 -25.66 -18.16
CA THR A 498 13.60 -25.34 -18.65
C THR A 498 14.30 -24.40 -17.67
N PRO A 499 15.63 -24.25 -17.73
CA PRO A 499 16.32 -23.22 -16.96
C PRO A 499 15.81 -21.80 -17.24
N GLU A 500 15.15 -21.57 -18.37
CA GLU A 500 14.61 -20.27 -18.77
C GLU A 500 13.22 -20.00 -18.19
N ASN A 501 12.35 -21.02 -18.06
CA ASN A 501 10.99 -20.87 -17.50
C ASN A 501 10.88 -21.31 -16.02
N MET A 502 11.99 -21.74 -15.41
CA MET A 502 12.04 -22.12 -14.01
C MET A 502 11.67 -20.93 -13.14
N ASN A 503 10.82 -21.18 -12.15
CA ASN A 503 10.46 -20.18 -11.17
C ASN A 503 11.60 -20.03 -10.12
N TYR A 504 12.56 -19.14 -10.37
CA TYR A 504 13.71 -18.86 -9.47
C TYR A 504 13.35 -18.13 -8.18
N ALA A 505 12.07 -17.93 -7.97
CA ALA A 505 11.57 -17.04 -6.98
C ALA A 505 11.83 -17.51 -5.55
N ILE A 506 11.78 -18.82 -5.29
CA ILE A 506 12.18 -19.37 -3.98
C ILE A 506 13.67 -19.15 -3.70
N CYS A 507 14.52 -19.15 -4.72
CA CYS A 507 15.94 -18.85 -4.58
C CYS A 507 16.17 -17.38 -4.23
N VAL A 508 15.37 -16.48 -4.80
CA VAL A 508 15.43 -15.04 -4.55
C VAL A 508 14.89 -14.71 -3.16
N ALA A 509 13.74 -15.28 -2.79
CA ALA A 509 13.18 -15.17 -1.44
C ALA A 509 14.15 -15.74 -0.39
N ALA A 510 14.76 -16.89 -0.67
CA ALA A 510 15.79 -17.47 0.19
C ALA A 510 17.04 -16.59 0.25
N PHE A 511 17.50 -16.00 -0.86
CA PHE A 511 18.63 -15.07 -0.87
C PHE A 511 18.34 -13.82 -0.04
N ILE A 512 17.14 -13.24 -0.18
CA ILE A 512 16.70 -12.08 0.60
C ILE A 512 16.61 -12.43 2.09
N ALA A 513 15.98 -13.57 2.42
CA ALA A 513 15.88 -14.05 3.80
C ALA A 513 17.27 -14.32 4.39
N LEU A 514 18.15 -14.96 3.63
CA LEU A 514 19.54 -15.21 4.02
C LEU A 514 20.29 -13.90 4.19
N PHE A 515 20.14 -12.92 3.31
CA PHE A 515 20.78 -11.62 3.45
C PHE A 515 20.31 -10.89 4.71
N ALA A 516 18.99 -10.84 4.95
CA ALA A 516 18.39 -10.23 6.13
C ALA A 516 18.84 -10.93 7.43
N LEU A 517 18.88 -12.27 7.44
CA LEU A 517 19.36 -13.08 8.56
C LEU A 517 20.88 -12.95 8.74
N SER A 518 21.66 -12.92 7.66
CA SER A 518 23.11 -12.74 7.72
C SER A 518 23.44 -11.38 8.34
N TRP A 519 22.78 -10.32 7.87
CA TRP A 519 22.94 -8.98 8.42
C TRP A 519 22.49 -8.88 9.88
N TRP A 520 21.43 -9.62 10.24
CA TRP A 520 21.00 -9.77 11.63
C TRP A 520 22.12 -10.33 12.52
N TRP A 521 22.69 -11.46 12.13
CA TRP A 521 23.72 -12.14 12.91
C TRP A 521 25.06 -11.41 12.91
N LEU A 522 25.42 -10.73 11.81
CA LEU A 522 26.70 -10.03 11.67
C LEU A 522 26.72 -8.65 12.36
N SER A 523 25.60 -7.92 12.39
CA SER A 523 25.57 -6.52 12.85
C SER A 523 24.36 -6.19 13.73
N ALA A 524 23.14 -6.48 13.26
CA ALA A 524 21.94 -5.92 13.89
C ALA A 524 21.63 -6.51 15.27
N ARG A 525 21.96 -7.77 15.55
CA ARG A 525 21.77 -8.39 16.88
C ARG A 525 22.45 -7.61 18.02
N ARG A 526 23.50 -6.83 17.72
CA ARG A 526 24.23 -6.01 18.70
C ARG A 526 23.79 -4.54 18.77
N LYS A 527 23.05 -4.04 17.76
CA LYS A 527 22.77 -2.61 17.58
C LYS A 527 21.28 -2.26 17.48
N TYR A 528 20.46 -3.20 17.05
CA TYR A 528 19.04 -2.99 16.76
C TYR A 528 18.18 -3.53 17.90
N THR A 529 17.37 -2.66 18.49
CA THR A 529 16.52 -2.95 19.64
C THR A 529 15.03 -2.99 19.27
N GLY A 530 14.70 -2.93 17.98
CA GLY A 530 13.33 -2.69 17.49
C GLY A 530 13.10 -1.23 17.09
N PRO A 531 11.89 -0.90 16.60
CA PRO A 531 11.51 0.48 16.30
C PRO A 531 11.77 1.39 17.50
N ARG A 532 12.56 2.44 17.29
CA ARG A 532 13.01 3.34 18.36
C ARG A 532 11.92 4.35 18.68
N THR A 533 11.00 3.92 19.55
CA THR A 533 10.07 4.82 20.22
C THR A 533 10.84 5.60 21.28
N LYS A 534 10.64 6.91 21.37
CA LYS A 534 10.93 7.59 22.63
C LYS A 534 9.85 7.12 23.58
N ASP A 535 10.20 6.28 24.54
CA ASP A 535 9.27 5.82 25.57
C ASP A 535 8.84 7.00 26.45
N LEU A 536 7.92 7.81 25.93
CA LEU A 536 7.02 8.65 26.70
C LEU A 536 5.75 7.82 26.95
N ILE A 537 5.92 6.63 27.54
CA ILE A 537 4.85 6.07 28.36
C ILE A 537 4.85 6.91 29.65
N GLN A 538 4.41 8.16 29.52
CA GLN A 538 3.83 8.82 30.65
C GLN A 538 2.41 8.28 30.67
N GLU A 539 2.16 7.33 31.59
CA GLU A 539 0.81 7.00 32.02
C GLU A 539 0.09 8.34 32.25
N VAL A 540 -0.76 8.73 31.31
CA VAL A 540 -1.78 9.73 31.62
C VAL A 540 -2.72 8.97 32.57
N PRO A 541 -2.87 9.43 33.82
CA PRO A 541 -3.79 8.80 34.76
C PRO A 541 -5.18 8.71 34.12
N ASP A 542 -5.94 7.64 34.41
CA ASP A 542 -7.32 7.43 33.96
C ASP A 542 -8.33 8.49 34.48
N GLU A 543 -7.88 9.63 34.98
CA GLU A 543 -8.73 10.74 35.42
C GLU A 543 -8.90 11.74 34.27
N ASP A 544 -10.00 11.58 33.53
CA ASP A 544 -10.87 12.65 32.98
C ASP A 544 -11.72 12.13 31.80
N ILE A 545 -12.28 10.92 31.91
CA ILE A 545 -13.50 10.57 31.18
C ILE A 545 -14.65 10.82 32.13
N ASP A 546 -15.10 12.08 32.21
CA ASP A 546 -16.38 12.39 32.81
C ASP A 546 -17.46 11.63 32.01
N PRO A 547 -18.24 10.72 32.63
CA PRO A 547 -19.33 10.08 31.94
C PRO A 547 -20.36 11.16 31.61
N ILE A 548 -20.54 11.45 30.33
CA ILE A 548 -21.66 12.26 29.84
C ILE A 548 -22.93 11.60 30.38
N ALA A 549 -23.50 12.22 31.41
CA ALA A 549 -24.78 11.86 31.96
C ALA A 549 -25.85 12.06 30.88
N TYR A 550 -26.23 10.98 30.20
CA TYR A 550 -27.54 10.86 29.60
C TYR A 550 -28.56 10.76 30.75
N HIS A 551 -28.92 11.91 31.32
CA HIS A 551 -30.08 12.01 32.20
C HIS A 551 -31.21 12.73 31.46
N ASP A 552 -32.23 11.92 31.17
CA ASP A 552 -33.66 12.23 31.19
C ASP A 552 -34.05 13.71 31.12
N ASN A 553 -34.57 14.11 29.96
CA ASN A 553 -35.62 15.13 29.89
C ASN A 553 -36.55 14.82 28.72
N PHE A 554 -37.34 13.76 28.89
CA PHE A 554 -38.66 13.64 28.28
C PHE A 554 -39.61 13.13 29.35
N GLN A 555 -40.18 14.05 30.12
CA GLN A 555 -41.47 13.83 30.76
C GLN A 555 -42.36 15.08 30.62
N VAL A 556 -43.56 14.78 30.12
CA VAL A 556 -44.80 15.57 29.95
C VAL A 556 -44.89 16.43 28.69
#